data_AF-A0A7Y5DJ69-F1
#
_entry.id   AF-A0A7Y5DJ69-F1
#
_cell.length_a   1.000
_cell.length_b   1.000
_cell.length_c   1.000
_cell.angle_alpha   90.00
_cell.angle_beta   90.00
_cell.angle_gamma   90.00
#
_symmetry.space_group_name_H-M   'P 1'
#
loop_
_entity.id
_entity.type
_entity.pdbx_description
1 polymer ?
#
loop_
_entity_poly.entity_id
_entity_poly.type
_entity_poly.pdbx_seq_one_letter_code
_entity_poly.pdbx_strand_id
1 'polypeptide(L)' 'MHKLTPQQTLHCFGAYYREDVLQHPQGTDHQNIRNFIKHGWDGVVFSGDALKPKLSN' A
#
# COMPACT_ATOMS: atom_id res chain seq x y z
N MET A 1 2.75 12.82 6.19
CA MET A 1 2.15 11.63 5.53
C MET A 1 0.63 11.85 5.42
N HIS A 2 -0.01 11.48 4.30
CA HIS A 2 -1.36 11.93 3.92
C HIS A 2 -2.55 11.35 4.71
N LYS A 3 -2.32 10.58 5.79
CA LYS A 3 -3.35 9.96 6.64
C LYS A 3 -4.46 9.21 5.88
N LEU A 4 -4.06 8.47 4.84
CA LEU A 4 -4.99 7.69 4.02
C LEU A 4 -5.52 6.48 4.80
N THR A 5 -6.80 6.16 4.60
CA THR A 5 -7.37 4.89 5.08
C THR A 5 -6.72 3.71 4.33
N PRO A 6 -6.75 2.48 4.88
CA PRO A 6 -6.21 1.32 4.19
C PRO A 6 -6.76 1.16 2.76
N GLN A 7 -8.06 1.37 2.55
CA GLN A 7 -8.66 1.30 1.22
C GLN A 7 -8.11 2.36 0.26
N GLN A 8 -7.95 3.60 0.74
CA GLN A 8 -7.37 4.68 -0.07
C GLN A 8 -5.93 4.37 -0.45
N THR A 9 -5.14 3.81 0.49
CA THR A 9 -3.77 3.35 0.21
C THR A 9 -3.75 2.21 -0.80
N LEU A 10 -4.67 1.24 -0.70
CA LEU A 10 -4.78 0.15 -1.68
C LEU A 10 -5.08 0.68 -3.08
N HIS A 11 -5.96 1.67 -3.20
CA HIS A 11 -6.29 2.31 -4.47
C HIS A 11 -5.08 3.01 -5.12
N CYS A 12 -4.11 3.50 -4.32
CA CYS A 12 -2.89 4.10 -4.85
C CYS A 12 -1.99 3.11 -5.61
N PHE A 13 -2.13 1.79 -5.39
CA PHE A 13 -1.38 0.79 -6.17
C PHE A 13 -1.95 0.57 -7.58
N GLY A 14 -3.09 1.17 -7.93
CA GLY A 14 -3.59 1.19 -9.30
C GLY A 14 -3.94 -0.20 -9.84
N ALA A 15 -3.42 -0.53 -11.03
CA ALA A 15 -3.66 -1.80 -11.71
C ALA A 15 -3.16 -3.00 -10.89
N TYR A 16 -2.04 -2.89 -10.18
CA TYR A 16 -1.53 -3.99 -9.34
C TYR A 16 -2.53 -4.41 -8.26
N TYR A 17 -3.24 -3.46 -7.66
CA TYR A 17 -4.31 -3.81 -6.73
C TYR A 17 -5.55 -4.32 -7.46
N ARG A 18 -6.03 -3.61 -8.48
CA ARG A 18 -7.34 -3.85 -9.10
C ARG A 18 -7.39 -5.06 -10.05
N GLU A 19 -6.28 -5.38 -10.70
CA GLU A 19 -6.19 -6.41 -11.74
C GLU A 19 -5.40 -7.59 -11.20
N ASP A 20 -4.14 -7.39 -10.82
CA ASP A 20 -3.28 -8.48 -10.40
C ASP A 20 -3.75 -9.10 -9.07
N VAL A 21 -4.02 -8.28 -8.05
CA VAL A 21 -4.36 -8.79 -6.70
C VAL A 21 -5.84 -9.16 -6.56
N LEU A 22 -6.77 -8.26 -6.88
CA LEU A 22 -8.20 -8.51 -6.65
C LEU A 22 -8.78 -9.60 -7.55
N GLN A 23 -8.32 -9.72 -8.80
CA GLN A 23 -8.84 -10.74 -9.72
C GLN A 23 -8.16 -12.10 -9.51
N HIS A 24 -7.00 -12.14 -8.84
CA HIS A 24 -6.26 -13.37 -8.56
C HIS A 24 -6.06 -13.54 -7.04
N PRO A 25 -7.11 -13.93 -6.28
CA PRO A 25 -7.04 -14.01 -4.82
C PRO A 25 -6.04 -15.05 -4.30
N GLN A 26 -5.72 -16.06 -5.11
CA GLN A 26 -4.74 -17.11 -4.79
C GLN A 26 -3.33 -16.81 -5.32
N GLY A 27 -3.11 -15.64 -5.92
CA GLY A 27 -1.79 -15.24 -6.41
C GLY A 27 -0.79 -15.03 -5.28
N THR A 28 0.49 -15.16 -5.62
CA THR A 28 1.64 -14.97 -4.71
C THR A 28 2.52 -13.78 -5.10
N ASP A 29 2.09 -13.00 -6.08
CA ASP A 29 2.64 -11.70 -6.47
C ASP A 29 2.28 -10.60 -5.45
N HIS A 30 2.95 -9.44 -5.56
CA HIS A 30 2.62 -8.22 -4.80
C HIS A 30 2.42 -8.41 -3.29
N GLN A 31 3.35 -9.12 -2.63
CA GLN A 31 3.25 -9.49 -1.21
C GLN A 31 2.96 -8.31 -0.27
N ASN A 32 3.51 -7.12 -0.57
CA ASN A 32 3.20 -5.92 0.21
C ASN A 32 1.72 -5.55 0.16
N ILE A 33 1.09 -5.59 -1.03
CA ILE A 33 -0.34 -5.29 -1.19
C ILE A 33 -1.18 -6.37 -0.49
N ARG A 34 -0.84 -7.65 -0.69
CA ARG A 34 -1.58 -8.78 -0.10
C ARG A 34 -1.51 -8.80 1.43
N ASN A 35 -0.34 -8.51 2.00
CA ASN A 35 -0.19 -8.39 3.45
C ASN A 35 -0.92 -7.15 3.98
N PHE A 36 -0.87 -6.03 3.24
CA PHE A 36 -1.58 -4.81 3.63
C PHE A 36 -3.11 -4.98 3.61
N ILE A 37 -3.68 -5.82 2.73
CA ILE A 37 -5.11 -6.19 2.78
C ILE A 37 -5.46 -6.91 4.09
N LYS A 38 -4.58 -7.78 4.58
CA LYS A 38 -4.83 -8.60 5.78
C LYS A 38 -4.64 -7.84 7.08
N HIS A 39 -3.62 -6.99 7.12
CA HIS A 39 -3.15 -6.38 8.38
C HIS A 39 -3.35 -4.86 8.44
N GLY A 40 -3.64 -4.22 7.31
CA GLY A 40 -3.76 -2.76 7.23
C GLY A 40 -2.51 -2.05 7.75
N TRP A 41 -2.72 -0.86 8.30
CA TRP A 41 -1.65 -0.06 8.90
C TRP A 41 -1.09 -0.67 10.19
N ASP A 42 -1.86 -1.50 10.90
CA ASP A 42 -1.41 -2.14 12.15
C ASP A 42 -0.26 -3.13 11.90
N GLY A 43 -0.15 -3.67 10.68
CA GLY A 43 0.93 -4.55 10.26
C GLY A 43 2.16 -3.85 9.68
N VAL A 44 2.18 -2.51 9.62
CA VAL A 44 3.25 -1.75 8.96
C VAL A 44 4.03 -0.92 9.98
N VAL A 45 5.33 -1.17 10.07
CA VAL A 45 6.26 -0.41 10.91
C VAL A 45 7.39 0.13 10.04
N PHE A 46 7.66 1.43 10.17
CA PHE A 46 8.79 2.08 9.52
C PHE A 46 9.92 2.30 10.52
N SER A 47 11.16 2.00 10.12
CA SER A 47 12.36 2.29 10.92
C SER A 47 12.76 3.78 10.89
N GLY A 48 12.16 4.56 10.01
CA GLY A 48 12.38 6.00 9.87
C GLY A 48 11.52 6.58 8.75
N ASP A 49 11.65 7.90 8.53
CA ASP A 49 10.88 8.61 7.51
C ASP A 49 11.33 8.22 6.09
N ALA A 50 10.44 7.58 5.33
CA ALA A 50 10.71 7.18 3.96
C ALA A 50 10.67 8.34 2.95
N LEU A 51 9.94 9.42 3.25
CA LEU A 51 9.70 10.53 2.33
C LEU A 51 9.81 11.87 3.04
N LYS A 52 10.40 12.86 2.35
CA LYS A 52 10.42 14.27 2.74
C LYS A 52 9.80 15.10 1.62
N PRO A 53 8.96 16.11 1.93
CA PRO A 53 8.46 17.03 0.92
C PRO A 53 9.61 17.70 0.17
N LYS A 54 9.45 17.89 -1.14
CA LYS A 54 10.38 18.71 -1.90
C LYS A 54 10.25 20.15 -1.40
N LEU A 55 11.37 20.78 -1.04
CA LEU A 55 11.39 22.21 -0.75
C LEU A 55 11.06 22.97 -2.04
N SER A 56 9.99 23.75 -2.00
CA SER A 56 9.66 24.74 -3.02
C SER A 56 10.53 25.99 -2.79
N ASN A 57 11.38 26.32 -3.77
CA ASN A 57 12.08 27.60 -3.85
C ASN A 57 11.16 28.67 -4.43
#